data_AF-A0A173VF40-F1
#
_entry.id   AF-A0A173VF40-F1
#
_cell.length_a   1.000
_cell.length_b   1.000
_cell.length_c   1.000
_cell.angle_alpha   90.00
_cell.angle_beta   90.00
_cell.angle_gamma   90.00
#
_symmetry.space_group_name_H-M   'P 1'
#
loop_
_entity.id
_entity.type
_entity.pdbx_description
1 polymer ?
#
loop_
_entity_poly.entity_id
_entity_poly.type
_entity_poly.pdbx_seq_one_letter_code
_entity_poly.pdbx_strand_id
1 'polypeptide(L)'
;MHYKDKNLQIDIRCHTVFMNDQKIELSLKEFTVLKYLTEHPGWVFSHEEIYRNVWKEEPIDCANAVMCCISQLRKKLKVDSRNWNYIRTVRGVGYKFQPLSGE
;
A
#
# COMPACT_ATOMS: atom_id res chain seq x y z
N MET A 1 -5.95 -15.01 3.85
CA MET A 1 -6.37 -13.97 2.89
C MET A 1 -7.06 -12.81 3.61
N HIS A 2 -6.57 -11.58 3.45
CA HIS A 2 -7.10 -10.38 4.12
C HIS A 2 -7.87 -9.47 3.17
N TYR A 3 -7.41 -9.39 1.91
CA TYR A 3 -8.09 -8.63 0.86
C TYR A 3 -7.99 -9.40 -0.46
N LYS A 4 -9.07 -9.42 -1.23
CA LYS A 4 -9.10 -9.97 -2.58
C LYS A 4 -10.14 -9.25 -3.43
N ASP A 5 -9.72 -8.74 -4.58
CA ASP A 5 -10.63 -8.42 -5.68
C ASP A 5 -10.23 -9.18 -6.96
N LYS A 6 -10.82 -8.80 -8.09
CA LYS A 6 -10.56 -9.36 -9.42
C LYS A 6 -9.08 -9.38 -9.78
N ASN A 7 -8.32 -8.36 -9.39
CA ASN A 7 -6.93 -8.22 -9.80
C ASN A 7 -5.95 -8.38 -8.62
N LEU A 8 -6.24 -7.79 -7.44
CA LEU A 8 -5.32 -7.79 -6.31
C LEU A 8 -5.74 -8.82 -5.24
N GLN A 9 -4.81 -9.67 -4.82
CA GLN A 9 -4.99 -10.62 -3.72
C GLN A 9 -3.87 -10.45 -2.70
N ILE A 10 -4.21 -10.31 -1.43
CA ILE A 10 -3.26 -10.11 -0.32
C ILE A 10 -3.49 -11.18 0.73
N ASP A 11 -2.46 -12.00 0.96
CA ASP A 11 -2.43 -12.94 2.08
C ASP A 11 -1.44 -12.49 3.16
N ILE A 12 -1.99 -11.97 4.26
CA ILE A 12 -1.21 -11.54 5.43
C ILE A 12 -0.51 -12.70 6.12
N ARG A 13 -1.14 -13.88 6.21
CA ARG A 13 -0.56 -15.00 6.94
C ARG A 13 0.62 -15.58 6.18
N CYS A 14 0.50 -15.65 4.86
CA CYS A 14 1.55 -16.17 3.98
C CYS A 14 2.56 -15.11 3.54
N HIS A 15 2.35 -13.84 3.90
CA HIS A 15 3.18 -12.70 3.45
C HIS A 15 3.29 -12.63 1.91
N THR A 16 2.20 -12.93 1.21
CA THR A 16 2.16 -13.00 -0.26
C THR A 16 1.16 -12.03 -0.85
N VAL A 17 1.53 -11.44 -1.99
CA VAL A 17 0.67 -10.56 -2.77
C VAL A 17 0.65 -11.04 -4.22
N PHE A 18 -0.54 -11.09 -4.79
CA PHE A 18 -0.77 -11.43 -6.18
C PHE A 18 -1.45 -10.26 -6.88
N MET A 19 -0.97 -9.95 -8.08
CA MET A 19 -1.54 -8.96 -8.98
C MET A 19 -1.81 -9.67 -10.31
N ASN A 20 -3.06 -9.71 -10.76
CA ASN A 20 -3.48 -10.51 -11.94
C ASN A 20 -3.09 -11.97 -11.86
N ASP A 21 -3.28 -12.58 -10.69
CA ASP A 21 -2.86 -13.96 -10.40
C ASP A 21 -1.34 -14.21 -10.54
N GLN A 22 -0.53 -13.17 -10.78
CA GLN A 22 0.92 -13.23 -10.74
C GLN A 22 1.42 -12.80 -9.37
N LYS A 23 2.28 -13.61 -8.76
CA LYS A 23 2.92 -13.27 -7.49
C LYS A 23 3.88 -12.09 -7.72
N ILE A 24 3.71 -11.03 -6.94
CA ILE A 24 4.65 -9.90 -6.93
C ILE A 24 5.51 -9.92 -5.67
N GLU A 25 6.79 -9.56 -5.82
CA GLU A 25 7.73 -9.52 -4.71
C GLU A 25 7.77 -8.13 -4.08
N LEU A 26 7.26 -8.03 -2.85
CA LEU A 26 7.34 -6.84 -2.02
C LEU A 26 8.45 -7.02 -0.97
N SER A 27 9.19 -5.95 -0.71
CA SER A 27 10.01 -5.86 0.50
C SER A 27 9.12 -5.85 1.73
N LEU A 28 9.71 -6.16 2.89
CA LEU A 28 9.00 -6.14 4.17
C LEU A 28 8.30 -4.79 4.43
N LYS A 29 8.96 -3.66 4.13
CA LYS A 29 8.38 -2.33 4.33
C LYS A 29 7.22 -2.07 3.38
N GLU A 30 7.37 -2.38 2.08
CA GLU A 30 6.29 -2.23 1.10
C GLU A 30 5.07 -3.08 1.48
N PHE A 31 5.28 -4.33 1.90
CA PHE A 31 4.20 -5.18 2.36
C PHE A 31 3.52 -4.61 3.61
N THR A 32 4.32 -4.16 4.58
CA THR A 32 3.79 -3.63 5.84
C THR A 32 3.00 -2.34 5.61
N VAL A 33 3.45 -1.46 4.70
CA VAL A 33 2.69 -0.28 4.24
C VAL A 33 1.38 -0.72 3.60
N LEU A 34 1.42 -1.66 2.66
CA LEU A 34 0.22 -2.15 1.99
C LEU A 34 -0.77 -2.72 3.00
N LYS A 35 -0.30 -3.60 3.90
CA LYS A 35 -1.08 -4.18 5.00
C LYS A 35 -1.75 -3.08 5.82
N TYR A 36 -0.97 -2.12 6.31
CA TYR A 36 -1.46 -1.04 7.17
C TYR A 36 -2.55 -0.21 6.51
N LEU A 37 -2.37 0.14 5.22
CA LEU A 37 -3.39 0.88 4.47
C LEU A 37 -4.64 0.02 4.20
N THR A 38 -4.48 -1.29 3.98
CA THR A 38 -5.60 -2.22 3.71
C THR A 38 -6.41 -2.61 4.94
N GLU A 39 -5.85 -2.46 6.14
CA GLU A 39 -6.56 -2.73 7.41
C GLU A 39 -7.77 -1.80 7.59
N HIS A 40 -7.69 -0.58 7.04
CA HIS A 40 -8.79 0.40 7.07
C HIS A 40 -9.00 1.01 5.67
N PRO A 41 -9.68 0.30 4.75
CA PRO A 41 -9.92 0.80 3.40
C PRO A 41 -10.71 2.13 3.44
N GLY A 42 -10.23 3.12 2.68
CA GLY A 42 -10.82 4.46 2.61
C GLY A 42 -10.26 5.47 3.62
N TRP A 43 -9.60 5.03 4.69
CA TRP A 43 -8.99 5.93 5.68
C TRP A 43 -7.73 6.59 5.14
N VAL A 44 -7.53 7.86 5.50
CA VAL A 44 -6.34 8.62 5.12
C VAL A 44 -5.35 8.59 6.28
N PHE A 45 -4.16 8.10 6.00
CA PHE A 45 -3.04 8.10 6.95
C PHE A 45 -1.99 9.11 6.52
N SER A 46 -1.53 9.91 7.46
CA SER A 46 -0.43 10.85 7.27
C SER A 46 0.91 10.13 7.08
N HIS A 47 1.92 10.87 6.60
CA HIS A 47 3.28 10.35 6.48
C HIS A 47 3.81 9.87 7.83
N GLU A 48 3.57 10.64 8.89
CA GLU A 48 4.03 10.32 10.25
C GLU A 48 3.35 9.07 10.81
N GLU A 49 2.05 8.90 10.58
CA GLU A 49 1.31 7.69 11.01
C GLU A 49 1.80 6.44 10.30
N ILE A 50 1.97 6.51 8.97
CA ILE A 50 2.50 5.40 8.18
C ILE A 50 3.91 5.07 8.66
N TYR A 51 4.76 6.08 8.82
CA TYR A 51 6.14 5.88 9.25
C TYR A 51 6.19 5.23 10.64
N ARG A 52 5.49 5.79 11.63
CA ARG A 52 5.47 5.26 13.00
C ARG A 52 4.99 3.80 13.03
N ASN A 53 3.97 3.46 12.26
CA ASN A 53 3.39 2.11 12.28
C ASN A 53 4.21 1.07 11.52
N VAL A 54 4.92 1.47 10.47
CA VAL A 54 5.67 0.58 9.57
C VAL A 54 7.16 0.53 9.95
N TRP A 55 7.75 1.65 10.36
CA TRP A 55 9.12 1.74 10.85
C TRP A 55 9.26 1.41 12.33
N LYS A 56 8.21 1.64 13.14
CA LYS A 56 8.26 1.48 14.61
C LYS A 56 9.29 2.40 15.27
N GLU A 57 9.49 3.57 14.66
CA GLU A 57 10.47 4.59 15.05
C GLU A 57 9.77 5.97 15.12
N GLU A 58 10.44 6.95 15.73
CA GLU A 58 9.94 8.32 15.76
C GLU A 58 9.98 8.96 14.35
N PRO A 59 8.89 9.61 13.91
CA PRO A 59 8.78 10.15 12.56
C PRO A 59 9.53 11.48 12.40
N ILE A 60 10.86 11.44 12.31
CA ILE A 60 11.71 12.62 12.06
C ILE A 60 12.03 12.68 10.56
N ASP A 61 11.66 13.79 9.89
CA ASP A 61 11.86 14.01 8.44
C ASP A 61 11.42 12.82 7.55
N CYS A 62 10.41 12.09 8.02
CA CYS A 62 10.05 10.77 7.52
C CYS A 62 9.26 10.78 6.19
N ALA A 63 8.80 11.95 5.75
CA ALA A 63 7.95 12.09 4.58
C ALA A 63 8.58 11.47 3.33
N ASN A 64 9.87 11.72 3.09
CA ASN A 64 10.60 11.19 1.94
C ASN A 64 10.69 9.66 1.95
N ALA A 65 10.90 9.05 3.11
CA ALA A 65 10.96 7.60 3.25
C ALA A 65 9.61 6.95 2.90
N VAL A 66 8.52 7.51 3.42
CA VAL A 66 7.16 7.04 3.10
C VAL A 66 6.82 7.25 1.63
N MET A 67 7.11 8.43 1.07
CA MET A 67 6.88 8.72 -0.35
C MET A 67 7.64 7.75 -1.26
N CYS A 68 8.91 7.47 -0.94
CA CYS A 68 9.75 6.53 -1.70
C CYS A 68 9.15 5.11 -1.65
N CYS A 69 8.75 4.65 -0.46
CA CYS A 69 8.14 3.33 -0.29
C CYS A 69 6.80 3.21 -1.06
N ILE A 70 5.92 4.22 -0.95
CA ILE A 70 4.65 4.26 -1.68
C ILE A 70 4.89 4.28 -3.20
N SER A 71 5.90 5.01 -3.67
CA SER A 71 6.27 5.07 -5.09
C SER A 71 6.70 3.71 -5.62
N GLN A 72 7.57 3.00 -4.89
CA GLN A 72 8.02 1.65 -5.27
C GLN A 72 6.86 0.64 -5.21
N LEU A 73 6.06 0.68 -4.15
CA LEU A 73 4.88 -0.17 -3.99
C LEU A 73 3.89 0.04 -5.14
N ARG A 74 3.61 1.29 -5.54
CA ARG A 74 2.75 1.60 -6.70
C ARG A 74 3.31 1.05 -8.00
N LYS A 75 4.63 1.13 -8.23
CA LYS A 75 5.25 0.56 -9.44
C LYS A 75 5.01 -0.95 -9.51
N LYS A 76 5.15 -1.65 -8.39
CA LYS A 76 4.94 -3.11 -8.30
C LYS A 76 3.46 -3.51 -8.41
N LEU A 77 2.55 -2.71 -7.88
CA LEU A 77 1.10 -2.93 -8.02
C LEU A 77 0.55 -2.56 -9.41
N LYS A 78 1.35 -1.86 -10.23
CA LYS A 78 1.01 -1.49 -11.61
C LYS A 78 1.62 -2.40 -12.67
N VAL A 79 2.25 -3.51 -12.26
CA VAL A 79 2.73 -4.52 -13.21
C VAL A 79 1.54 -4.94 -14.07
N ASP A 80 1.67 -4.75 -15.38
CA ASP A 80 0.68 -5.01 -16.44
C ASP A 80 -0.56 -4.10 -16.60
N SER A 81 -0.81 -3.10 -15.73
CA SER A 81 -1.96 -2.20 -15.95
C SER A 81 -1.72 -0.76 -15.48
N ARG A 82 -1.75 0.16 -16.45
CA ARG A 82 -1.51 1.60 -16.22
C ARG A 82 -2.56 2.26 -15.31
N ASN A 83 -3.76 1.69 -15.22
CA ASN A 83 -4.92 2.33 -14.60
C ASN A 83 -5.24 1.88 -13.17
N TRP A 84 -4.57 0.87 -12.63
CA TRP A 84 -4.85 0.43 -11.26
C TRP A 84 -4.08 1.28 -10.25
N ASN A 85 -4.84 1.98 -9.42
CA ASN A 85 -4.27 2.83 -8.38
C ASN A 85 -4.95 2.55 -7.03
N TYR A 86 -4.59 1.41 -6.44
CA TYR A 86 -5.06 1.00 -5.12
C TYR A 86 -4.63 1.94 -3.99
N ILE A 87 -3.59 2.75 -4.20
CA ILE A 87 -3.09 3.68 -3.20
C ILE A 87 -3.28 5.09 -3.71
N ARG A 88 -4.22 5.83 -3.14
CA ARG A 88 -4.51 7.22 -3.55
C ARG A 88 -3.77 8.20 -2.66
N THR A 89 -3.23 9.25 -3.27
CA THR A 89 -2.68 10.41 -2.55
C THR A 89 -3.81 11.39 -2.26
N VAL A 90 -3.95 11.79 -1.00
CA VAL A 90 -4.76 12.92 -0.57
C VAL A 90 -3.82 14.08 -0.34
N ARG A 91 -3.81 15.05 -1.26
CA ARG A 91 -2.85 16.17 -1.27
C ARG A 91 -2.92 16.93 0.05
N GLY A 92 -1.76 17.18 0.66
CA GLY A 92 -1.63 17.88 1.94
C GLY A 92 -1.98 17.03 3.18
N VAL A 93 -2.44 15.79 3.02
CA VAL A 93 -2.86 14.95 4.16
C VAL A 93 -2.05 13.65 4.22
N GLY A 94 -2.01 12.87 3.13
CA GLY A 94 -1.29 11.60 3.11
C GLY A 94 -1.82 10.60 2.08
N TYR A 95 -1.99 9.35 2.50
CA TYR A 95 -2.33 8.23 1.62
C TYR A 95 -3.50 7.40 2.15
N LYS A 96 -4.28 6.85 1.22
CA LYS A 96 -5.34 5.89 1.54
C LYS A 96 -5.31 4.69 0.61
N PHE A 97 -5.73 3.54 1.13
CA PHE A 97 -6.09 2.41 0.28
C PHE A 97 -7.48 2.65 -0.32
N GLN A 98 -7.61 2.48 -1.63
CA GLN A 98 -8.86 2.58 -2.37
C GLN A 98 -9.02 1.31 -3.20
N PRO A 99 -9.91 0.39 -2.79
CA PRO A 99 -10.33 -0.75 -3.62
C PRO A 99 -10.81 -0.24 -4.98
N LEU A 100 -10.56 -0.99 -6.05
CA LEU A 100 -11.06 -0.66 -7.40
C LEU A 100 -12.52 -1.06 -7.61
N SER A 101 -13.28 -1.20 -6.53
CA SER A 101 -14.71 -1.46 -6.53
C SER A 101 -15.43 -0.16 -6.22
N GLY A 102 -15.71 0.62 -7.26
CA GLY A 102 -16.43 1.88 -7.16
C GLY A 102 -16.64 2.45 -8.55
N GLU A 103 -17.80 2.09 -9.10
CA GLU A 103 -18.36 2.35 -10.45
C GLU A 103 -18.03 1.30 -11.53
#